data_AF-A0A7I0IL25-F1
#
_entry.id   AF-A0A7I0IL25-F1
#
_cell.length_a   1.000
_cell.length_b   1.000
_cell.length_c   1.000
_cell.angle_alpha   90.00
_cell.angle_beta   90.00
_cell.angle_gamma   90.00
#
_symmetry.space_group_name_H-M   'P 1'
#
loop_
_entity.id
_entity.type
_entity.pdbx_description
1 polymer ?
#
loop_
_entity_poly.entity_id
_entity_poly.type
_entity_poly.pdbx_seq_one_letter_code
_entity_poly.pdbx_strand_id
1 'polypeptide(L)'
;MLVILDRHPSNQIPRSSIEGIETLQERFFLLQRESAHQKIAHIFILEGFSSSGKGSILQSLTIRLDPRKFKVYSPYVGQSEDRGYPFLWNFWKVLPRYGEFLFYLNTYYSRLAYLRSQKKIDLNEYDHRLLSILNTERILSKDKIIVHKFFLHLSKKEQKKRLEESKKKKKDWELSAYDKDQGEHYKRYFEIYDSILSSSRTVDSPWIVITSDKKEDTKLLVFEAILDRLEKTLNYDSKTNLKKINHGMELIP
;
A
#
# COMPACT_ATOMS: atom_id res chain seq x y z
N MET A 1 -24.60 -1.39 8.51
CA MET A 1 -23.62 -1.19 9.58
C MET A 1 -22.44 -2.13 9.32
N LEU A 2 -21.40 -1.66 8.62
CA LEU A 2 -20.20 -2.47 8.30
C LEU A 2 -19.00 -1.82 8.97
N VAL A 3 -18.54 -2.51 9.99
CA VAL A 3 -17.67 -2.08 11.09
C VAL A 3 -16.22 -2.45 10.74
N ILE A 4 -15.70 -1.95 9.61
CA ILE A 4 -14.26 -2.09 9.32
C ILE A 4 -13.47 -0.94 9.95
N LEU A 5 -14.05 0.25 10.05
CA LEU A 5 -13.37 1.41 10.62
C LEU A 5 -13.22 1.32 12.15
N ASP A 6 -14.22 0.78 12.86
CA ASP A 6 -14.18 0.73 14.33
C ASP A 6 -13.38 -0.47 14.89
N ARG A 7 -13.20 -1.53 14.10
CA ARG A 7 -12.41 -2.73 14.50
C ARG A 7 -10.91 -2.58 14.24
N HIS A 8 -10.50 -1.54 13.50
CA HIS A 8 -9.09 -1.25 13.24
C HIS A 8 -8.67 0.03 13.97
N PRO A 9 -8.19 -0.08 15.23
CA PRO A 9 -7.85 1.05 16.09
C PRO A 9 -6.70 1.96 15.60
N SER A 10 -6.15 1.71 14.41
CA SER A 10 -5.17 2.60 13.74
C SER A 10 -5.82 3.85 13.13
N ASN A 11 -7.14 4.03 13.27
CA ASN A 11 -7.88 5.21 12.81
C ASN A 11 -7.69 6.45 13.69
N GLN A 12 -6.47 6.70 14.19
CA GLN A 12 -6.03 8.09 14.39
C GLN A 12 -5.51 8.57 13.05
N ILE A 13 -6.44 8.81 12.12
CA ILE A 13 -6.14 9.57 10.92
C ILE A 13 -5.73 10.96 11.43
N PRO A 14 -4.49 11.43 11.18
CA PRO A 14 -4.14 12.80 11.53
C PRO A 14 -5.20 13.73 10.93
N ARG A 15 -5.63 14.74 11.68
CA ARG A 15 -6.47 15.81 11.12
C ARG A 15 -5.81 16.25 9.83
N SER A 16 -6.60 16.36 8.75
CA SER A 16 -6.14 16.88 7.46
C SER A 16 -5.14 18.01 7.71
N SER A 17 -3.88 17.77 7.42
CA SER A 17 -2.87 18.80 7.53
C SER A 17 -3.32 19.96 6.65
N ILE A 18 -3.06 21.18 7.13
CA ILE A 18 -3.23 22.40 6.32
C ILE A 18 -2.23 22.40 5.15
N GLU A 19 -1.31 21.43 5.11
CA GLU A 19 -0.26 21.32 4.12
C GLU A 19 -0.81 20.80 2.79
N GLY A 20 -0.47 21.51 1.71
CA GLY A 20 -0.76 21.05 0.36
C GLY A 20 0.01 19.79 0.01
N ILE A 21 -0.49 19.05 -0.99
CA ILE A 21 0.13 17.81 -1.49
C ILE A 21 1.60 17.99 -1.88
N GLU A 22 1.97 19.15 -2.41
CA GLU A 22 3.34 19.46 -2.82
C GLU A 22 4.30 19.45 -1.64
N THR A 23 3.91 20.04 -0.51
CA THR A 23 4.70 20.04 0.72
C THR A 23 4.87 18.63 1.27
N LEU A 24 3.82 17.81 1.22
CA LEU A 24 3.90 16.40 1.63
C LEU A 24 4.86 15.60 0.73
N GLN A 25 4.86 15.88 -0.57
CA GLN A 25 5.79 15.25 -1.53
C GLN A 25 7.24 15.65 -1.30
N GLU A 26 7.50 16.92 -1.01
CA GLU A 26 8.86 17.41 -0.68
C GLU A 26 9.38 16.78 0.61
N ARG A 27 8.54 16.70 1.64
CA ARG A 27 8.84 15.98 2.88
C ARG A 27 9.14 14.50 2.61
N PHE A 28 8.35 13.86 1.74
CA PHE A 28 8.55 12.47 1.38
C PHE A 28 9.88 12.24 0.64
N PHE A 29 10.30 13.19 -0.22
CA PHE A 29 11.61 13.17 -0.85
C PHE A 29 12.75 13.27 0.16
N LEU A 30 12.65 14.13 1.19
CA LEU A 30 13.67 14.20 2.25
C LEU A 30 13.80 12.87 2.99
N LEU A 31 12.69 12.21 3.28
CA LEU A 31 12.70 10.91 3.94
C LEU A 31 13.28 9.81 3.05
N GLN A 32 13.10 9.87 1.73
CA GLN A 32 13.78 8.96 0.79
C GLN A 32 15.30 9.13 0.86
N ARG A 33 15.78 10.37 0.91
CA ARG A 33 17.22 10.66 1.06
C ARG A 33 17.76 10.13 2.38
N GLU A 34 17.03 10.36 3.48
CA GLU A 34 17.44 9.90 4.81
C GLU A 34 17.45 8.36 4.88
N SER A 35 16.46 7.70 4.28
CA SER A 35 16.42 6.23 4.18
C SER A 35 17.65 5.68 3.46
N ALA A 36 18.08 6.34 2.38
CA ALA A 36 19.29 5.98 1.64
C ALA A 36 20.56 6.18 2.48
N HIS A 37 20.63 7.26 3.27
CA HIS A 37 21.74 7.55 4.17
C HIS A 37 21.85 6.49 5.28
N GLN A 38 20.74 6.16 5.95
CA GLN A 38 20.70 5.15 7.02
C GLN A 38 20.75 3.70 6.52
N LYS A 39 20.66 3.49 5.19
CA LYS A 39 20.58 2.17 4.55
C LYS A 39 19.37 1.36 5.05
N ILE A 40 18.24 2.02 5.26
CA ILE A 40 16.96 1.38 5.62
C ILE A 40 16.07 1.35 4.39
N ALA A 41 15.66 0.16 3.96
CA ALA A 41 14.74 0.01 2.84
C ALA A 41 13.29 0.00 3.32
N HIS A 42 12.39 0.43 2.44
CA HIS A 42 10.97 0.52 2.76
C HIS A 42 10.13 -0.13 1.65
N ILE A 43 9.26 -1.05 2.05
CA ILE A 43 8.27 -1.67 1.16
C ILE A 43 6.92 -1.05 1.47
N PHE A 44 6.28 -0.43 0.49
CA PHE A 44 4.95 0.15 0.59
C PHE A 44 3.95 -0.75 -0.14
N ILE A 45 3.07 -1.40 0.61
CA ILE A 45 2.01 -2.26 0.09
C ILE A 45 0.74 -1.44 -0.02
N LEU A 46 0.30 -1.18 -1.25
CA LEU A 46 -0.98 -0.54 -1.54
C LEU A 46 -1.99 -1.62 -1.97
N GLU A 47 -2.82 -2.05 -1.03
CA GLU A 47 -3.94 -2.96 -1.24
C GLU A 47 -5.27 -2.20 -1.16
N GLY A 48 -6.36 -2.83 -1.59
CA GLY A 48 -7.69 -2.21 -1.56
C GLY A 48 -8.58 -2.70 -2.69
N PHE A 49 -9.87 -2.35 -2.60
CA PHE A 49 -10.85 -2.73 -3.61
C PHE A 49 -10.52 -2.18 -5.00
N SER A 50 -11.13 -2.78 -6.03
CA SER A 50 -11.10 -2.22 -7.38
C SER A 50 -11.67 -0.79 -7.38
N SER A 51 -11.09 0.08 -8.20
CA SER A 51 -11.43 1.51 -8.29
C SER A 51 -11.24 2.35 -7.01
N SER A 52 -10.52 1.84 -6.00
CA SER A 52 -10.20 2.59 -4.76
C SER A 52 -9.20 3.74 -4.97
N GLY A 53 -8.53 3.80 -6.12
CA GLY A 53 -7.61 4.89 -6.46
C GLY A 53 -6.13 4.59 -6.19
N LYS A 54 -5.77 3.34 -5.87
CA LYS A 54 -4.37 2.90 -5.61
C LYS A 54 -3.37 3.43 -6.64
N GLY A 55 -3.66 3.30 -7.93
CA GLY A 55 -2.76 3.76 -9.00
C GLY A 55 -2.57 5.28 -9.03
N SER A 56 -3.62 6.06 -8.77
CA SER A 56 -3.52 7.53 -8.70
C SER A 56 -2.74 7.97 -7.47
N ILE A 57 -2.92 7.31 -6.33
CA ILE A 57 -2.14 7.56 -5.11
C ILE A 57 -0.67 7.22 -5.34
N LEU A 58 -0.38 6.07 -5.95
CA LEU A 58 0.98 5.68 -6.30
C LEU A 58 1.66 6.71 -7.21
N GLN A 59 0.96 7.17 -8.25
CA GLN A 59 1.45 8.23 -9.13
C GLN A 59 1.83 9.48 -8.34
N SER A 60 0.95 9.92 -7.42
CA SER A 60 1.23 11.08 -6.55
C SER A 60 2.41 10.84 -5.62
N LEU A 61 2.57 9.63 -5.06
CA LEU A 61 3.70 9.26 -4.19
C LEU A 61 5.04 9.32 -4.93
N THR A 62 5.07 8.92 -6.20
CA THR A 62 6.33 8.78 -6.95
C THR A 62 6.80 10.05 -7.64
N ILE A 63 5.95 11.07 -7.80
CA ILE A 63 6.20 12.19 -8.75
C ILE A 63 7.43 13.05 -8.42
N ARG A 64 7.81 13.17 -7.14
CA ARG A 64 8.98 13.96 -6.68
C ARG A 64 10.14 13.11 -6.16
N LEU A 65 10.02 11.79 -6.20
CA LEU A 65 11.06 10.89 -5.70
C LEU A 65 12.22 10.78 -6.69
N ASP A 66 13.42 10.49 -6.19
CA ASP A 66 14.55 10.12 -7.04
C ASP A 66 14.26 8.75 -7.67
N PRO A 67 14.10 8.64 -9.01
CA PRO A 67 13.75 7.40 -9.69
C PRO A 67 14.83 6.33 -9.59
N ARG A 68 16.06 6.68 -9.21
CA ARG A 68 17.15 5.72 -8.98
C ARG A 68 17.04 5.03 -7.62
N LYS A 69 16.16 5.53 -6.75
CA LYS A 69 16.02 5.11 -5.34
C LYS A 69 14.66 4.47 -5.06
N PHE A 70 13.83 4.24 -6.07
CA PHE A 70 12.61 3.45 -5.89
C PHE A 70 12.32 2.51 -7.06
N LYS A 71 11.50 1.50 -6.78
CA LYS A 71 10.92 0.60 -7.78
C LYS A 71 9.42 0.53 -7.58
N VAL A 72 8.70 0.29 -8.67
CA VAL A 72 7.27 -0.04 -8.66
C VAL A 72 7.11 -1.45 -9.18
N TYR A 73 6.36 -2.28 -8.47
CA TYR A 73 6.00 -3.62 -8.92
C TYR A 73 4.49 -3.83 -8.80
N SER A 74 3.88 -4.27 -9.89
CA SER A 74 2.44 -4.45 -10.00
C SER A 74 2.15 -5.80 -10.66
N PRO A 75 2.13 -6.91 -9.89
CA PRO A 75 1.94 -8.23 -10.45
C PRO A 75 0.51 -8.40 -10.99
N TYR A 76 0.37 -9.19 -12.06
CA TYR A 76 -0.95 -9.55 -12.58
C TYR A 76 -1.56 -10.64 -11.70
N VAL A 77 -2.44 -10.22 -10.79
CA VAL A 77 -3.04 -11.07 -9.74
C VAL A 77 -3.60 -12.39 -10.27
N GLY A 78 -4.22 -12.37 -11.46
CA GLY A 78 -4.86 -13.53 -12.08
C GLY A 78 -3.92 -14.50 -12.81
N GLN A 79 -2.70 -14.09 -13.15
CA GLN A 79 -1.76 -14.96 -13.88
C GLN A 79 -1.12 -15.99 -12.95
N SER A 80 -0.87 -17.20 -13.46
CA SER A 80 -0.11 -18.23 -12.76
C SER A 80 1.38 -17.89 -12.84
N GLU A 81 1.84 -17.00 -11.96
CA GLU A 81 3.28 -16.70 -11.89
C GLU A 81 4.08 -17.78 -11.13
N ASP A 82 3.37 -18.69 -10.45
CA ASP A 82 3.90 -19.77 -9.61
C ASP A 82 4.35 -20.98 -10.45
N ARG A 83 5.19 -20.77 -11.49
CA ARG A 83 5.67 -21.76 -12.49
C ARG A 83 6.47 -22.94 -11.88
N GLY A 84 5.86 -23.71 -10.97
CA GLY A 84 6.53 -24.69 -10.11
C GLY A 84 7.32 -24.08 -8.94
N TYR A 85 7.27 -22.76 -8.76
CA TYR A 85 7.98 -22.07 -7.68
C TYR A 85 7.10 -21.91 -6.43
N PRO A 86 7.71 -21.78 -5.23
CA PRO A 86 6.97 -21.44 -4.01
C PRO A 86 6.18 -20.14 -4.15
N PHE A 87 5.04 -20.05 -3.45
CA PHE A 87 4.09 -18.94 -3.51
C PHE A 87 4.71 -17.53 -3.40
N LEU A 88 5.77 -17.36 -2.62
CA LEU A 88 6.40 -16.05 -2.39
C LEU A 88 7.61 -15.76 -3.28
N TRP A 89 8.00 -16.67 -4.18
CA TRP A 89 9.24 -16.57 -4.97
C TRP A 89 9.35 -15.24 -5.74
N ASN A 90 8.30 -14.81 -6.44
CA ASN A 90 8.36 -13.56 -7.20
C ASN A 90 8.53 -12.33 -6.30
N PHE A 91 7.95 -12.35 -5.11
CA PHE A 91 8.09 -11.26 -4.15
C PHE A 91 9.52 -11.18 -3.62
N TRP A 92 10.15 -12.33 -3.32
CA TRP A 92 11.55 -12.40 -2.90
C TRP A 92 12.53 -11.90 -3.96
N LYS A 93 12.27 -12.11 -5.26
CA LYS A 93 13.13 -11.60 -6.34
C LYS A 93 13.13 -10.08 -6.47
N VAL A 94 12.08 -9.41 -6.02
CA VAL A 94 11.84 -7.98 -6.28
C VAL A 94 12.19 -7.11 -5.07
N LEU A 95 12.77 -7.69 -4.01
CA LEU A 95 13.12 -6.96 -2.80
C LEU A 95 13.99 -5.71 -3.08
N PRO A 96 13.76 -4.62 -2.34
CA PRO A 96 14.57 -3.40 -2.48
C PRO A 96 15.98 -3.64 -1.97
N ARG A 97 16.96 -2.90 -2.51
CA ARG A 97 18.26 -2.78 -1.84
C ARG A 97 18.09 -1.92 -0.60
N TYR A 98 19.00 -2.05 0.36
CA TYR A 98 19.05 -1.14 1.51
C TYR A 98 19.06 0.33 1.06
N GLY A 99 18.19 1.13 1.67
CA GLY A 99 18.00 2.54 1.33
C GLY A 99 17.11 2.83 0.12
N GLU A 100 16.54 1.79 -0.52
CA GLU A 100 15.57 1.95 -1.61
C GLU A 100 14.13 1.84 -1.11
N PHE A 101 13.23 2.48 -1.85
CA PHE A 101 11.79 2.28 -1.71
C PHE A 101 11.29 1.25 -2.73
N LEU A 102 10.34 0.41 -2.34
CA LEU A 102 9.63 -0.48 -3.24
C LEU A 102 8.13 -0.31 -3.04
N PHE A 103 7.42 0.11 -4.08
CA PHE A 103 5.98 0.21 -4.06
C PHE A 103 5.37 -1.01 -4.73
N TYR A 104 4.50 -1.70 -4.00
CA TYR A 104 3.65 -2.72 -4.56
C TYR A 104 2.25 -2.17 -4.82
N LEU A 105 1.80 -2.34 -6.07
CA LEU A 105 0.41 -2.16 -6.46
C LEU A 105 -0.19 -3.55 -6.65
N ASN A 106 -0.94 -4.02 -5.65
CA ASN A 106 -1.25 -5.44 -5.44
C ASN A 106 0.00 -6.26 -5.04
N THR A 107 -0.21 -7.25 -4.18
CA THR A 107 0.86 -8.10 -3.62
C THR A 107 0.42 -9.56 -3.52
N TYR A 108 1.16 -10.34 -2.73
CA TYR A 108 0.75 -11.65 -2.24
C TYR A 108 -0.62 -11.63 -1.53
N TYR A 109 -1.06 -10.49 -0.95
CA TYR A 109 -2.40 -10.38 -0.36
C TYR A 109 -3.50 -10.39 -1.43
N SER A 110 -3.39 -9.54 -2.46
CA SER A 110 -4.29 -9.59 -3.62
C SER A 110 -4.29 -10.97 -4.30
N ARG A 111 -3.12 -11.60 -4.42
CA ARG A 111 -3.00 -12.96 -4.96
C ARG A 111 -3.73 -13.98 -4.08
N LEU A 112 -3.54 -13.93 -2.77
CA LEU A 112 -4.23 -14.80 -1.82
C LEU A 112 -5.76 -14.59 -1.90
N ALA A 113 -6.19 -13.33 -1.98
CA ALA A 113 -7.60 -12.97 -2.12
C ALA A 113 -8.21 -13.51 -3.43
N TYR A 114 -7.48 -13.41 -4.54
CA TYR A 114 -7.89 -13.99 -5.82
C TYR A 114 -8.02 -15.52 -5.77
N LEU A 115 -7.03 -16.21 -5.20
CA LEU A 115 -7.07 -17.67 -5.12
C LEU A 115 -8.25 -18.15 -4.25
N ARG A 116 -8.56 -17.43 -3.17
CA ARG A 116 -9.76 -17.68 -2.35
C ARG A 116 -11.05 -17.39 -3.09
N SER A 117 -11.16 -16.26 -3.78
CA SER A 117 -12.38 -15.87 -4.48
C SER A 117 -12.74 -16.83 -5.61
N GLN A 118 -11.71 -17.40 -6.26
CA GLN A 118 -11.83 -18.38 -7.35
C GLN A 118 -11.85 -19.83 -6.86
N LYS A 119 -11.85 -20.07 -5.54
CA LYS A 119 -11.81 -21.42 -4.93
C LYS A 119 -10.66 -22.30 -5.44
N LYS A 120 -9.53 -21.67 -5.77
CA LYS A 120 -8.32 -22.36 -6.27
C LYS A 120 -7.46 -22.96 -5.15
N ILE A 121 -7.74 -22.58 -3.90
CA ILE A 121 -7.06 -23.06 -2.70
C ILE A 121 -8.12 -23.35 -1.63
N ASP A 122 -7.90 -24.40 -0.84
CA ASP A 122 -8.72 -24.70 0.32
C ASP A 122 -8.34 -23.82 1.53
N LEU A 123 -8.91 -24.11 2.71
CA LEU A 123 -8.62 -23.37 3.94
C LEU A 123 -7.22 -23.68 4.49
N ASN A 124 -6.78 -24.94 4.42
CA ASN A 124 -5.47 -25.34 4.93
C ASN A 124 -4.35 -24.66 4.13
N GLU A 125 -4.45 -24.68 2.81
CA GLU A 125 -3.49 -24.02 1.93
C GLU A 125 -3.53 -22.49 2.09
N TYR A 126 -4.70 -21.91 2.32
CA TYR A 126 -4.82 -20.49 2.67
C TYR A 126 -4.04 -20.14 3.94
N ASP A 127 -4.25 -20.89 5.02
CA ASP A 127 -3.58 -20.64 6.29
C ASP A 127 -2.06 -20.82 6.16
N HIS A 128 -1.60 -21.84 5.42
CA HIS A 128 -0.18 -22.02 5.13
C HIS A 128 0.44 -20.87 4.33
N ARG A 129 -0.24 -20.39 3.28
CA ARG A 129 0.22 -19.26 2.46
C ARG A 129 0.22 -17.96 3.27
N LEU A 130 -0.79 -17.74 4.11
CA LEU A 130 -0.86 -16.59 5.01
C LEU A 130 0.25 -16.63 6.06
N LEU A 131 0.52 -17.78 6.66
CA LEU A 131 1.63 -17.95 7.60
C LEU A 131 2.99 -17.66 6.92
N SER A 132 3.16 -18.11 5.68
CA SER A 132 4.36 -17.83 4.88
C SER A 132 4.56 -16.33 4.64
N ILE A 133 3.48 -15.61 4.38
CA ILE A 133 3.47 -14.14 4.26
C ILE A 133 3.94 -13.51 5.57
N LEU A 134 3.33 -13.88 6.69
CA LEU A 134 3.65 -13.33 8.01
C LEU A 134 5.12 -13.58 8.39
N ASN A 135 5.61 -14.79 8.14
CA ASN A 135 7.01 -15.13 8.38
C ASN A 135 7.96 -14.32 7.51
N THR A 136 7.62 -14.10 6.23
CA THR A 136 8.41 -13.26 5.33
C THR A 136 8.45 -11.82 5.83
N GLU A 137 7.31 -11.22 6.18
CA GLU A 137 7.26 -9.86 6.72
C GLU A 137 8.07 -9.73 8.01
N ARG A 138 8.04 -10.75 8.88
CA ARG A 138 8.82 -10.80 10.12
C ARG A 138 10.32 -10.92 9.84
N ILE A 139 10.75 -11.72 8.87
CA ILE A 139 12.16 -11.83 8.50
C ILE A 139 12.67 -10.47 8.02
N LEU A 140 11.92 -9.81 7.14
CA LEU A 140 12.27 -8.50 6.60
C LEU A 140 12.35 -7.43 7.71
N SER A 141 11.39 -7.42 8.63
CA SER A 141 11.34 -6.42 9.72
C SER A 141 12.43 -6.57 10.77
N LYS A 142 13.05 -7.75 10.89
CA LYS A 142 14.25 -7.96 11.73
C LYS A 142 15.54 -7.58 11.02
N ASP A 143 15.48 -7.35 9.72
CA ASP A 143 16.55 -6.74 8.93
C ASP A 143 16.24 -5.26 8.67
N LYS A 144 17.05 -4.59 7.84
CA LYS A 144 16.87 -3.18 7.47
C LYS A 144 15.78 -2.97 6.42
N ILE A 145 14.66 -3.72 6.48
CA ILE A 145 13.56 -3.63 5.52
C ILE A 145 12.23 -3.50 6.24
N ILE A 146 11.56 -2.36 6.09
CA ILE A 146 10.33 -2.06 6.82
C ILE A 146 9.13 -2.12 5.89
N VAL A 147 8.13 -2.93 6.27
CA VAL A 147 6.91 -3.15 5.49
C VAL A 147 5.79 -2.26 6.01
N HIS A 148 5.33 -1.36 5.14
CA HIS A 148 4.22 -0.44 5.36
C HIS A 148 2.98 -0.92 4.60
N LYS A 149 1.91 -1.28 5.30
CA LYS A 149 0.72 -1.89 4.70
C LYS A 149 -0.48 -0.94 4.75
N PHE A 150 -1.02 -0.63 3.58
CA PHE A 150 -2.18 0.25 3.43
C PHE A 150 -3.30 -0.47 2.71
N PHE A 151 -4.52 -0.38 3.26
CA PHE A 151 -5.72 -0.89 2.62
C PHE A 151 -6.69 0.26 2.33
N LEU A 152 -6.94 0.50 1.05
CA LEU A 152 -7.91 1.49 0.60
C LEU A 152 -9.32 0.87 0.57
N HIS A 153 -10.09 1.16 1.61
CA HIS A 153 -11.48 0.72 1.74
C HIS A 153 -12.39 1.61 0.90
N LEU A 154 -13.10 1.04 -0.08
CA LEU A 154 -14.04 1.76 -0.93
C LEU A 154 -15.43 1.21 -0.68
N SER A 155 -16.40 2.07 -0.36
CA SER A 155 -17.76 1.61 -0.12
C SER A 155 -18.35 0.98 -1.39
N LYS A 156 -19.21 -0.05 -1.22
CA LYS A 156 -19.91 -0.69 -2.34
C LYS A 156 -20.62 0.31 -3.26
N LYS A 157 -21.24 1.34 -2.66
CA LYS A 157 -21.95 2.39 -3.38
C LYS A 157 -21.00 3.19 -4.27
N GLU A 158 -19.88 3.65 -3.71
CA GLU A 158 -18.91 4.44 -4.44
C GLU A 158 -18.15 3.59 -5.47
N GLN A 159 -17.84 2.33 -5.17
CA GLN A 159 -17.23 1.41 -6.13
C GLN A 159 -18.12 1.23 -7.37
N LYS A 160 -19.41 0.92 -7.17
CA LYS A 160 -20.37 0.79 -8.27
C LYS A 160 -20.42 2.06 -9.12
N LYS A 161 -20.51 3.22 -8.47
CA LYS A 161 -20.50 4.52 -9.15
C LYS A 161 -19.24 4.72 -10.00
N ARG A 162 -18.05 4.45 -9.45
CA ARG A 162 -16.77 4.62 -10.17
C ARG A 162 -16.62 3.65 -11.34
N LEU A 163 -17.10 2.41 -11.20
CA LEU A 163 -17.12 1.44 -12.30
C LEU A 163 -18.06 1.90 -13.42
N GLU A 164 -19.24 2.42 -13.10
CA GLU A 164 -20.17 2.99 -14.09
C GLU A 164 -19.59 4.24 -14.77
N GLU A 165 -18.91 5.12 -14.02
CA GLU A 165 -18.20 6.27 -14.58
C GLU A 165 -17.05 5.85 -15.51
N SER A 166 -16.30 4.80 -15.17
CA SER A 166 -15.26 4.23 -16.02
C SER A 166 -15.83 3.81 -17.39
N LYS A 167 -16.94 3.07 -17.37
CA LYS A 167 -17.64 2.63 -18.59
C LYS A 167 -18.06 3.83 -19.44
N LYS A 168 -18.68 4.84 -18.83
CA LYS A 168 -19.13 6.08 -19.51
C LYS A 168 -17.96 6.85 -20.13
N LYS A 169 -16.80 6.88 -19.46
CA LYS A 169 -15.59 7.56 -19.93
C LYS A 169 -14.72 6.70 -20.87
N LYS A 170 -15.18 5.51 -21.26
CA LYS A 170 -14.40 4.53 -22.05
C LYS A 170 -13.04 4.19 -21.44
N LYS A 171 -12.96 4.17 -20.10
CA LYS A 171 -11.76 3.84 -19.31
C LYS A 171 -11.72 2.39 -18.83
N ASP A 172 -12.58 1.53 -19.38
CA ASP A 172 -12.66 0.11 -18.97
C ASP A 172 -11.40 -0.70 -19.26
N TRP A 173 -10.51 -0.19 -20.11
CA TRP A 173 -9.18 -0.76 -20.35
C TRP A 173 -8.27 -0.65 -19.11
N GLU A 174 -8.56 0.26 -18.18
CA GLU A 174 -7.85 0.39 -16.90
C GLU A 174 -8.23 -0.72 -15.90
N LEU A 175 -9.27 -1.52 -16.18
CA LEU A 175 -9.80 -2.55 -15.28
C LEU A 175 -9.42 -3.96 -15.73
N SER A 176 -8.72 -4.69 -14.87
CA SER A 176 -8.42 -6.11 -15.09
C SER A 176 -9.67 -6.99 -14.93
N ALA A 177 -9.58 -8.26 -15.34
CA ALA A 177 -10.62 -9.24 -15.07
C ALA A 177 -10.86 -9.42 -13.56
N TYR A 178 -9.79 -9.32 -12.75
CA TYR A 178 -9.87 -9.36 -11.29
C TYR A 178 -10.65 -8.16 -10.74
N ASP A 179 -10.41 -6.95 -11.27
CA ASP A 179 -11.11 -5.74 -10.83
C ASP A 179 -12.62 -5.78 -11.13
N LYS A 180 -12.99 -6.36 -12.28
CA LYS A 180 -14.38 -6.56 -12.70
C LYS A 180 -15.09 -7.59 -11.81
N ASP A 181 -14.45 -8.72 -11.55
CA ASP A 181 -14.97 -9.75 -10.64
C ASP A 181 -15.16 -9.20 -9.21
N GLN A 182 -14.25 -8.35 -8.73
CA GLN A 182 -14.43 -7.64 -7.46
C GLN A 182 -15.67 -6.75 -7.43
N GLY A 183 -15.94 -6.02 -8.52
CA GLY A 183 -17.09 -5.13 -8.62
C GLY A 183 -18.43 -5.88 -8.62
N GLU A 184 -18.49 -7.02 -9.29
CA GLU A 184 -19.68 -7.89 -9.33
C GLU A 184 -19.90 -8.61 -8.00
N HIS A 185 -18.82 -9.02 -7.34
CA HIS A 185 -18.85 -9.86 -6.14
C HIS A 185 -18.37 -9.16 -4.86
N TYR A 186 -18.72 -7.87 -4.69
CA TYR A 186 -18.23 -7.05 -3.57
C TYR A 186 -18.30 -7.74 -2.20
N LYS A 187 -19.45 -8.37 -1.85
CA LYS A 187 -19.62 -9.02 -0.54
C LYS A 187 -18.60 -10.14 -0.30
N ARG A 188 -18.32 -10.95 -1.34
CA ARG A 188 -17.34 -12.04 -1.27
C ARG A 188 -15.94 -11.49 -1.01
N TYR A 189 -15.54 -10.46 -1.74
CA TYR A 189 -14.22 -9.85 -1.56
C TYR A 189 -14.09 -9.09 -0.25
N PHE A 190 -15.17 -8.48 0.22
CA PHE A 190 -15.22 -7.87 1.53
C PHE A 190 -14.89 -8.89 2.63
N GLU A 191 -15.55 -10.05 2.64
CA GLU A 191 -15.31 -11.11 3.63
C GLU A 191 -13.87 -11.66 3.55
N ILE A 192 -13.34 -11.83 2.33
CA ILE A 192 -11.96 -12.27 2.12
C ILE A 192 -10.96 -11.25 2.67
N TYR A 193 -11.10 -9.97 2.33
CA TYR A 193 -10.18 -8.95 2.82
C TYR A 193 -10.33 -8.70 4.33
N ASP A 194 -11.53 -8.79 4.89
CA ASP A 194 -11.74 -8.71 6.35
C ASP A 194 -10.96 -9.81 7.08
N SER A 195 -10.99 -11.04 6.56
CA SER A 195 -10.18 -12.16 7.08
C SER A 195 -8.68 -11.91 6.92
N ILE A 196 -8.22 -11.44 5.76
CA ILE A 196 -6.81 -11.13 5.53
C ILE A 196 -6.32 -10.06 6.49
N LEU A 197 -7.02 -8.92 6.60
CA LEU A 197 -6.62 -7.77 7.40
C LEU A 197 -6.55 -8.11 8.90
N SER A 198 -7.55 -8.87 9.40
CA SER A 198 -7.58 -9.32 10.79
C SER A 198 -6.46 -10.32 11.10
N SER A 199 -6.22 -11.27 10.20
CA SER A 199 -5.28 -12.38 10.42
C SER A 199 -3.83 -12.03 10.11
N SER A 200 -3.57 -10.90 9.43
CA SER A 200 -2.21 -10.46 9.06
C SER A 200 -1.77 -9.17 9.72
N ARG A 201 -2.47 -8.72 10.76
CA ARG A 201 -2.03 -7.59 11.58
C ARG A 201 -0.95 -8.06 12.55
N THR A 202 0.26 -7.52 12.41
CA THR A 202 1.36 -7.79 13.34
C THR A 202 1.86 -6.50 13.99
N VAL A 203 2.67 -6.62 15.03
CA VAL A 203 3.34 -5.47 15.69
C VAL A 203 4.37 -4.85 14.74
N ASP A 204 5.12 -5.67 14.02
CA ASP A 204 6.20 -5.21 13.13
C ASP A 204 5.67 -4.61 11.81
N SER A 205 4.52 -5.11 11.33
CA SER A 205 3.86 -4.68 10.08
C SER A 205 2.34 -4.50 10.31
N PRO A 206 1.91 -3.41 10.96
CA PRO A 206 0.49 -3.12 11.12
C PRO A 206 -0.15 -2.70 9.79
N TRP A 207 -1.44 -2.97 9.65
CA TRP A 207 -2.29 -2.44 8.59
C TRP A 207 -2.81 -1.05 8.95
N ILE A 208 -2.79 -0.15 7.97
CA ILE A 208 -3.48 1.14 8.01
C ILE A 208 -4.63 1.08 7.01
N VAL A 209 -5.87 1.15 7.50
CA VAL A 209 -7.07 1.11 6.67
C VAL A 209 -7.56 2.53 6.45
N ILE A 210 -7.68 2.95 5.20
CA ILE A 210 -8.06 4.32 4.83
C ILE A 210 -9.33 4.27 3.99
N THR A 211 -10.34 5.06 4.37
CA THR A 211 -11.53 5.24 3.54
C THR A 211 -11.17 5.97 2.26
N SER A 212 -11.61 5.43 1.14
CA SER A 212 -11.21 5.88 -0.19
C SER A 212 -12.35 6.49 -1.01
N ASP A 213 -13.49 6.76 -0.36
CA ASP A 213 -14.70 7.30 -1.01
C ASP A 213 -14.47 8.71 -1.57
N LYS A 214 -13.63 9.53 -0.91
CA LYS A 214 -13.22 10.87 -1.34
C LYS A 214 -11.76 10.86 -1.81
N LYS A 215 -11.54 10.90 -3.13
CA LYS A 215 -10.21 10.68 -3.73
C LYS A 215 -9.11 11.61 -3.21
N GLU A 216 -9.40 12.91 -3.12
CA GLU A 216 -8.37 13.89 -2.72
C GLU A 216 -8.01 13.75 -1.24
N ASP A 217 -9.01 13.65 -0.36
CA ASP A 217 -8.79 13.36 1.07
C ASP A 217 -7.95 12.08 1.23
N THR A 218 -8.28 11.01 0.49
CA THR A 218 -7.56 9.73 0.55
C THR A 218 -6.06 9.89 0.28
N LYS A 219 -5.69 10.70 -0.73
CA LYS A 219 -4.28 10.92 -1.08
C LYS A 219 -3.54 11.57 0.08
N LEU A 220 -4.10 12.65 0.63
CA LEU A 220 -3.49 13.37 1.76
C LEU A 220 -3.30 12.45 2.96
N LEU A 221 -4.33 11.67 3.30
CA LEU A 221 -4.26 10.73 4.42
C LEU A 221 -3.20 9.63 4.23
N VAL A 222 -3.04 9.12 3.01
CA VAL A 222 -1.97 8.15 2.71
C VAL A 222 -0.59 8.80 2.90
N PHE A 223 -0.40 10.02 2.38
CA PHE A 223 0.86 10.75 2.57
C PHE A 223 1.15 10.97 4.05
N GLU A 224 0.21 11.51 4.82
CA GLU A 224 0.39 11.75 6.25
C GLU A 224 0.74 10.49 7.03
N ALA A 225 0.04 9.38 6.74
CA ALA A 225 0.32 8.10 7.38
C ALA A 225 1.70 7.54 7.03
N ILE A 226 2.16 7.72 5.78
CA ILE A 226 3.51 7.34 5.35
C ILE A 226 4.57 8.22 6.04
N LEU A 227 4.39 9.54 6.04
CA LEU A 227 5.31 10.49 6.62
C LEU A 227 5.48 10.24 8.12
N ASP A 228 4.38 10.17 8.89
CA ASP A 228 4.42 9.92 10.33
C ASP A 228 5.20 8.65 10.67
N ARG A 229 4.97 7.57 9.91
CA ARG A 229 5.65 6.30 10.13
C ARG A 229 7.14 6.36 9.77
N LEU A 230 7.49 7.01 8.67
CA LEU A 230 8.88 7.17 8.26
C LEU A 230 9.66 8.09 9.19
N GLU A 231 9.09 9.22 9.60
CA GLU A 231 9.71 10.17 10.54
C GLU A 231 10.05 9.49 11.87
N LYS A 232 9.10 8.70 12.42
CA LYS A 232 9.33 7.88 13.62
C LYS A 232 10.41 6.83 13.42
N THR A 233 10.40 6.16 12.27
CA THR A 233 11.34 5.08 11.95
C THR A 233 12.76 5.58 11.78
N LEU A 234 12.92 6.71 11.09
CA LEU A 234 14.22 7.30 10.75
C LEU A 234 14.72 8.27 11.83
N ASN A 235 13.89 8.54 12.85
CA ASN A 235 14.12 9.60 13.83
C ASN A 235 14.45 10.94 13.15
N TYR A 236 13.65 11.32 12.15
CA TYR A 236 13.92 12.45 11.27
C TYR A 236 12.69 13.35 11.14
N ASP A 237 12.81 14.62 11.54
CA ASP A 237 11.74 15.61 11.40
C ASP A 237 11.80 16.24 10.00
N SER A 238 11.04 15.68 9.05
CA SER A 238 11.05 16.18 7.67
C SER A 238 10.45 17.58 7.55
N LYS A 239 9.52 17.95 8.44
CA LYS A 239 8.84 19.25 8.42
C LYS A 239 9.77 20.38 8.82
N THR A 240 10.51 20.21 9.91
CA THR A 240 11.50 21.21 10.34
C THR A 240 12.65 21.32 9.34
N ASN A 241 13.13 20.20 8.80
CA ASN A 241 14.20 20.20 7.81
C ASN A 241 13.77 20.88 6.50
N LEU A 242 12.56 20.62 6.00
CA LEU A 242 12.04 21.31 4.82
C LEU A 242 11.95 22.82 5.02
N LYS A 243 11.50 23.27 6.21
CA LYS A 243 11.50 24.70 6.55
C LYS A 243 12.91 25.28 6.47
N LYS A 244 13.93 24.59 6.98
CA LYS A 244 15.32 25.06 6.93
C LYS A 244 15.80 25.25 5.49
N ILE A 245 15.55 24.27 4.62
CA ILE A 245 15.87 24.35 3.18
C ILE A 245 15.21 25.56 2.53
N ASN A 246 13.92 25.78 2.81
CA ASN A 246 13.16 26.89 2.23
C ASN A 246 13.68 28.28 2.71
N HIS A 247 14.43 28.34 3.80
CA HIS A 247 15.11 29.56 4.28
C HIS A 247 16.58 29.63 3.83
N GLY A 248 17.00 28.82 2.86
CA GLY A 248 18.35 28.85 2.29
C GLY A 248 19.41 28.19 3.16
N MET A 249 19.04 27.45 4.21
CA MET A 249 20.00 26.62 4.95
C MET A 249 20.26 25.34 4.16
N GLU A 250 21.51 25.13 3.75
CA GLU A 250 21.95 23.85 3.20
C GLU A 250 21.88 22.77 4.29
N LEU A 251 21.14 21.70 4.01
CA LEU A 251 21.33 20.45 4.72
C LEU A 251 22.59 19.80 4.14
N ILE A 252 23.74 20.12 4.73
CA ILE A 252 25.00 19.47 4.38
C ILE A 252 24.82 17.95 4.63
N PRO A 253 25.12 17.10 3.64
CA PRO A 253 25.08 15.63 3.80
C PRO A 253 26.01 15.12 4.90
#